data_AF-X0YKW4-F1
#
_entry.id   AF-X0YKW4-F1
#
_cell.length_a   1.000
_cell.length_b   1.000
_cell.length_c   1.000
_cell.angle_alpha   90.00
_cell.angle_beta   90.00
_cell.angle_gamma   90.00
#
_symmetry.space_group_name_H-M   'P 1'
#
loop_
_entity.id
_entity.type
_entity.pdbx_description
1 polymer ?
#
loop_
_entity_poly.entity_id
_entity_poly.type
_entity_poly.pdbx_seq_one_letter_code
_entity_poly.pdbx_strand_id
1 'polypeptide(L)'
;MSSMYEDKELVKKTIKGEKEAFEMIIRKYQQPMLNYIGRMVGERELALDFTQDVFIRTYSSLRSYQPQYKFSTWLFKIASNFIID
;
A
#
# COMPACT_ATOMS: atom_id res chain seq x y z
N MET A 1 -5.78 -21.16 -12.79
CA MET A 1 -4.44 -20.53 -12.85
C MET A 1 -4.52 -19.13 -12.23
N SER A 2 -3.96 -18.96 -11.05
CA SER A 2 -3.29 -17.72 -10.59
C SER A 2 -2.84 -17.99 -9.16
N SER A 3 -1.58 -18.39 -9.01
CA SER A 3 -0.92 -18.29 -7.71
C SER A 3 -0.85 -16.80 -7.39
N MET A 4 -1.69 -16.35 -6.47
CA MET A 4 -1.70 -14.99 -5.96
C MET A 4 -0.35 -14.79 -5.26
N TYR A 5 0.58 -14.06 -5.90
CA TYR A 5 1.93 -13.85 -5.36
C TYR A 5 1.87 -13.38 -3.90
N GLU A 6 2.76 -13.91 -3.07
CA GLU A 6 2.96 -13.40 -1.72
C GLU A 6 3.43 -11.94 -1.76
N ASP A 7 3.05 -11.13 -0.78
CA ASP A 7 3.39 -9.69 -0.74
C ASP A 7 4.90 -9.45 -0.86
N LYS A 8 5.70 -10.34 -0.28
CA LYS A 8 7.16 -10.28 -0.34
C LYS A 8 7.68 -10.37 -1.78
N GLU A 9 7.09 -11.23 -2.60
CA GLU A 9 7.47 -11.40 -4.00
C GLU A 9 7.05 -10.20 -4.85
N LEU A 10 5.85 -9.66 -4.61
CA LEU A 10 5.40 -8.44 -5.28
C LEU A 10 6.33 -7.26 -4.95
N VAL A 11 6.68 -7.08 -3.68
CA VAL A 11 7.61 -6.03 -3.24
C VAL A 11 8.99 -6.19 -3.91
N LYS A 12 9.53 -7.42 -3.91
CA LYS A 12 10.82 -7.72 -4.53
C LYS A 12 10.83 -7.39 -6.02
N LYS A 13 9.77 -7.75 -6.74
CA LYS A 13 9.60 -7.43 -8.17
C LYS A 13 9.47 -5.93 -8.41
N THR A 14 8.68 -5.23 -7.61
CA THR A 14 8.56 -3.76 -7.71
C THR A 14 9.90 -3.07 -7.50
N ILE A 15 10.70 -3.48 -6.50
CA ILE A 15 12.03 -2.91 -6.24
C ILE A 15 13.00 -3.13 -7.42
N LYS A 16 12.81 -4.22 -8.17
CA LYS A 16 13.56 -4.53 -9.40
C LYS A 16 13.07 -3.76 -10.64
N GLY A 17 12.00 -2.97 -10.51
CA GLY A 17 11.46 -2.14 -11.59
C GLY A 17 10.27 -2.74 -12.34
N GLU A 18 9.76 -3.91 -11.92
CA GLU A 18 8.54 -4.50 -12.49
C GLU A 18 7.32 -3.72 -11.99
N LYS A 19 6.79 -2.82 -12.83
CA LYS A 19 5.69 -1.90 -12.45
C LYS A 19 4.38 -2.65 -12.21
N GLU A 20 4.15 -3.71 -12.96
CA GLU A 20 2.97 -4.59 -12.88
C GLU A 20 2.87 -5.22 -11.48
N ALA A 21 4.00 -5.50 -10.82
CA ALA A 21 4.00 -6.03 -9.47
C ALA A 21 3.45 -5.03 -8.45
N PHE A 22 3.70 -3.72 -8.66
CA PHE A 22 3.12 -2.69 -7.80
C PHE A 22 1.62 -2.50 -8.07
N GLU A 23 1.20 -2.65 -9.32
CA GLU A 23 -0.23 -2.64 -9.66
C GLU A 23 -0.99 -3.76 -8.94
N MET A 24 -0.38 -4.94 -8.80
CA MET A 24 -0.95 -6.03 -8.00
C MET A 24 -1.06 -5.68 -6.51
N ILE A 25 -0.07 -4.96 -5.96
CA ILE A 25 -0.13 -4.43 -4.59
C ILE A 25 -1.31 -3.46 -4.46
N ILE A 26 -1.44 -2.50 -5.37
CA ILE A 26 -2.56 -1.53 -5.37
C ILE A 26 -3.89 -2.29 -5.43
N ARG A 27 -4.08 -3.19 -6.40
CA ARG A 27 -5.32 -3.97 -6.55
C ARG A 27 -5.68 -4.75 -5.28
N LYS A 28 -4.68 -5.33 -4.59
CA LYS A 28 -4.88 -6.09 -3.36
C LYS A 28 -5.26 -5.21 -2.16
N TYR A 29 -4.73 -3.99 -2.09
CA TYR A 29 -4.85 -3.15 -0.90
C TYR A 29 -5.72 -1.91 -1.05
N GLN A 30 -6.18 -1.56 -2.26
CA GLN A 30 -6.95 -0.34 -2.50
C GLN A 30 -8.23 -0.30 -1.66
N GLN A 31 -9.07 -1.35 -1.70
CA GLN A 31 -10.30 -1.35 -0.93
C GLN A 31 -10.07 -1.41 0.59
N PRO A 32 -9.17 -2.27 1.12
CA PRO A 32 -8.80 -2.23 2.54
C PRO A 32 -8.27 -0.86 3.00
N MET A 33 -7.42 -0.22 2.18
CA MET A 33 -6.84 1.08 2.49
C MET A 33 -7.90 2.18 2.49
N LEU A 34 -8.74 2.24 1.45
CA LEU A 34 -9.84 3.19 1.37
C LEU A 34 -10.80 3.07 2.55
N ASN A 35 -11.14 1.83 2.95
CA ASN A 35 -12.00 1.59 4.12
C ASN A 35 -11.35 2.06 5.42
N TYR A 36 -10.04 1.86 5.56
CA TYR A 36 -9.30 2.28 6.75
C TYR A 36 -9.19 3.80 6.84
N ILE A 37 -8.81 4.46 5.75
CA ILE A 37 -8.72 5.91 5.65
C ILE A 37 -10.09 6.55 5.84
N GLY A 38 -11.13 6.02 5.20
CA GLY A 38 -12.50 6.53 5.32
C GLY A 38 -13.04 6.52 6.75
N ARG A 39 -12.61 5.57 7.60
CA ARG A 39 -12.98 5.56 9.03
C ARG A 39 -12.31 6.67 9.83
N MET A 40 -11.18 7.20 9.36
CA MET A 40 -10.46 8.28 10.04
C MET A 40 -10.88 9.66 9.57
N VAL A 41 -11.10 9.85 8.28
CA VAL A 41 -11.42 11.18 7.71
C VAL A 41 -12.91 11.48 7.58
N GLY A 42 -13.78 10.47 7.55
CA GLY A 42 -15.24 10.64 7.48
C GLY A 42 -15.80 11.15 6.15
N GLU A 43 -14.95 11.55 5.21
CA GLU A 43 -15.32 12.05 3.88
C GLU A 43 -14.79 11.12 2.78
N ARG A 44 -15.66 10.72 1.84
CA ARG A 44 -15.32 9.75 0.79
C ARG A 44 -14.29 10.27 -0.21
N GLU A 45 -14.46 11.49 -0.70
CA GLU A 45 -13.56 12.07 -1.73
C GLU A 45 -12.16 12.26 -1.14
N LEU A 46 -12.07 12.85 0.06
CA LEU A 46 -10.81 12.96 0.80
C LEU A 46 -10.15 11.60 1.05
N ALA A 47 -10.93 10.56 1.36
CA ALA A 47 -10.38 9.22 1.54
C ALA A 47 -9.82 8.62 0.24
N LEU A 48 -10.43 8.92 -0.92
CA LEU A 48 -9.92 8.50 -2.23
C LEU A 48 -8.59 9.19 -2.55
N ASP A 49 -8.49 10.49 -2.31
CA ASP A 49 -7.26 11.27 -2.52
C ASP A 49 -6.14 10.77 -1.60
N PHE A 50 -6.43 10.61 -0.31
CA PHE A 50 -5.45 10.13 0.66
C PHE A 50 -5.01 8.69 0.38
N THR A 51 -5.90 7.83 -0.12
CA THR A 51 -5.53 6.47 -0.54
C THR A 51 -4.48 6.51 -1.65
N GLN A 52 -4.63 7.42 -2.62
CA GLN A 52 -3.64 7.60 -3.69
C GLN A 52 -2.29 8.07 -3.16
N ASP A 53 -2.29 9.10 -2.31
CA ASP A 53 -1.08 9.62 -1.68
C ASP A 53 -0.33 8.57 -0.87
N VAL A 54 -1.06 7.73 -0.12
CA VAL A 54 -0.47 6.60 0.62
C VAL A 54 0.23 5.63 -0.33
N PHE A 55 -0.34 5.29 -1.49
CA PHE A 55 0.33 4.41 -2.44
C PHE A 55 1.55 5.06 -3.09
N ILE A 56 1.52 6.36 -3.38
CA ILE A 56 2.68 7.11 -3.89
C ILE A 56 3.83 7.09 -2.86
N ARG A 57 3.52 7.34 -1.59
CA ARG A 57 4.47 7.27 -0.46
C ARG A 57 5.00 5.85 -0.24
N THR A 58 4.12 4.86 -0.37
CA THR A 58 4.47 3.44 -0.29
C THR A 58 5.47 3.06 -1.37
N TYR A 59 5.22 3.44 -2.63
CA TYR A 59 6.13 3.18 -3.74
C TYR A 59 7.51 3.79 -3.49
N SER A 60 7.53 5.07 -3.08
CA SER A 60 8.77 5.82 -2.81
C SER A 60 9.56 5.24 -1.63
N SER A 61 8.86 4.71 -0.63
CA SER A 61 9.46 4.15 0.59
C SER A 61 9.72 2.65 0.50
N LEU A 62 9.35 1.99 -0.60
CA LEU A 62 9.30 0.52 -0.69
C LEU A 62 10.65 -0.16 -0.44
N ARG A 63 11.76 0.49 -0.81
CA ARG A 63 13.12 0.00 -0.55
C ARG A 63 13.48 -0.08 0.93
N SER A 64 12.76 0.64 1.80
CA SER A 64 12.94 0.60 3.26
C SER A 64 12.18 -0.53 3.95
N TYR A 65 11.26 -1.20 3.25
CA TYR A 65 10.52 -2.32 3.80
C TYR A 65 11.44 -3.50 4.10
N GLN A 66 11.30 -4.06 5.30
CA GLN A 66 12.11 -5.19 5.76
C GLN A 66 11.23 -6.47 5.78
N PRO A 67 11.55 -7.51 4.99
CA PRO A 67 10.68 -8.69 4.79
C PRO A 67 10.40 -9.57 6.01
N GLN A 68 11.05 -9.33 7.15
CA GLN A 68 10.73 -10.00 8.41
C GLN A 68 9.41 -9.50 9.02
N TYR A 69 8.96 -8.30 8.66
CA TYR A 69 7.64 -7.79 9.06
C TYR A 69 6.58 -8.14 8.01
N LYS A 70 5.30 -8.14 8.41
CA LYS A 70 4.20 -8.26 7.44
C LYS A 70 4.10 -6.98 6.62
N PHE A 71 4.04 -7.11 5.30
CA PHE A 71 3.89 -5.97 4.40
C PHE A 71 2.64 -5.14 4.71
N SER A 72 1.51 -5.79 4.97
CA SER A 72 0.27 -5.10 5.36
C SER A 72 0.45 -4.23 6.61
N THR A 73 1.12 -4.73 7.65
CA THR A 73 1.39 -3.93 8.85
C THR A 73 2.25 -2.69 8.54
N TRP A 74 3.27 -2.85 7.72
CA TRP A 74 4.13 -1.74 7.30
C TRP A 74 3.39 -0.72 6.43
N LEU A 75 2.58 -1.18 5.46
CA LEU A 75 1.76 -0.36 4.59
C LEU A 75 0.75 0.49 5.38
N PHE A 76 0.02 -0.11 6.32
CA PHE A 76 -0.95 0.61 7.14
C PHE A 76 -0.30 1.56 8.14
N LYS A 77 0.96 1.32 8.54
CA LYS A 77 1.75 2.29 9.30
C LYS A 77 2.05 3.55 8.50
N ILE A 78 2.36 3.42 7.20
CA ILE A 78 2.54 4.59 6.31
C ILE A 78 1.25 5.40 6.25
N ALA A 79 0.11 4.74 6.08
CA ALA A 79 -1.19 5.39 6.05
C ALA A 79 -1.50 6.11 7.37
N SER A 80 -1.30 5.45 8.51
CA SER A 80 -1.52 6.06 9.82
C SER A 80 -0.64 7.28 10.04
N ASN A 81 0.64 7.23 9.67
CA ASN A 81 1.54 8.38 9.81
C ASN A 81 1.05 9.53 8.92
N PHE A 82 0.72 9.25 7.67
CA PHE A 82 0.26 10.27 6.71
C PHE A 82 -1.02 11.00 7.14
N ILE A 83 -1.93 10.34 7.87
CA ILE A 83 -3.22 10.93 8.28
C ILE A 83 -3.10 11.71 9.61
N ILE A 84 -2.11 11.36 10.44
CA ILE A 84 -1.86 12.02 11.72
C ILE A 84 -0.99 13.28 11.53
N ASP A 85 -0.11 13.27 10.52
CA ASP A 85 0.74 14.40 10.13
C ASP A 85 -0.08 15.56 9.53
#